data_AF-A0A971CRV5-F1
#
_entry.id   AF-A0A971CRV5-F1
#
_cell.length_a   1.000
_cell.length_b   1.000
_cell.length_c   1.000
_cell.angle_alpha   90.00
_cell.angle_beta   90.00
_cell.angle_gamma   90.00
#
_symmetry.space_group_name_H-M   'P 1'
#
loop_
_entity.id
_entity.type
_entity.pdbx_description
1 polymer ?
#
loop_
_entity_poly.entity_id
_entity_poly.type
_entity_poly.pdbx_seq_one_letter_code
_entity_poly.pdbx_strand_id
1 'polypeptide(L)'
;MAVTTQKSFLSDREWLQVRQGLGLSPRQSEIVRHLLLGESDKQIAKELQISIPTVRTHLGRLFQKFDLSDRVELILHIFNRVRENDARVSGAGHSTFHSETGNGEEA
;
A
#
# COMPACT_ATOMS: atom_id res chain seq x y z
N MET A 1 10.78 -14.62 -18.21
CA MET A 1 9.51 -14.07 -17.69
C MET A 1 9.81 -12.64 -17.28
N ALA A 2 9.23 -11.66 -17.96
CA ALA A 2 9.58 -10.26 -17.75
C ALA A 2 9.07 -9.79 -16.39
N VAL A 3 9.99 -9.52 -15.46
CA VAL A 3 9.71 -8.63 -14.33
C VAL A 3 9.52 -7.27 -14.95
N THR A 4 8.27 -6.83 -15.08
CA THR A 4 7.95 -5.48 -15.56
C THR A 4 8.39 -4.49 -14.50
N THR A 5 9.66 -4.09 -14.57
CA THR A 5 10.23 -2.97 -13.83
C THR A 5 9.58 -1.69 -14.34
N GLN A 6 8.40 -1.36 -13.81
CA GLN A 6 7.74 -0.09 -14.11
C GLN A 6 7.67 0.73 -12.83
N LYS A 7 8.59 1.70 -12.75
CA LYS A 7 8.71 2.81 -11.79
C LYS A 7 7.80 2.67 -10.56
N SER A 8 8.20 1.81 -9.62
CA SER A 8 7.45 1.62 -8.39
C SER A 8 7.76 2.78 -7.45
N PHE A 9 6.74 3.54 -7.07
CA PHE A 9 6.84 4.56 -6.02
C PHE A 9 7.01 3.94 -4.62
N LEU A 10 6.86 2.62 -4.51
CA LEU A 10 6.97 1.84 -3.28
C LEU A 10 7.94 0.68 -3.49
N SER A 11 8.73 0.39 -2.47
CA SER A 11 9.55 -0.81 -2.34
C SER A 11 8.68 -2.05 -2.13
N ASP A 12 9.19 -3.25 -2.44
CA ASP A 12 8.43 -4.50 -2.25
C ASP A 12 7.95 -4.69 -0.81
N ARG A 13 8.77 -4.31 0.17
CA ARG A 13 8.43 -4.36 1.60
C ARG A 13 7.25 -3.43 1.93
N GLU A 14 7.25 -2.21 1.41
CA GLU A 14 6.17 -1.23 1.65
C GLU A 14 4.89 -1.71 1.00
N TRP A 15 4.97 -2.26 -0.21
CA TRP A 15 3.84 -2.84 -0.91
C TRP A 15 3.19 -4.00 -0.14
N LEU A 16 4.00 -4.90 0.43
CA LEU A 16 3.48 -6.00 1.25
C LEU A 16 2.72 -5.49 2.47
N GLN A 17 3.22 -4.45 3.14
CA GLN A 17 2.54 -3.84 4.28
C GLN A 17 1.22 -3.18 3.89
N VAL A 18 1.18 -2.46 2.76
CA VAL A 18 -0.06 -1.89 2.22
C VAL A 18 -1.06 -2.99 1.88
N ARG A 19 -0.61 -4.04 1.18
CA ARG A 19 -1.46 -5.18 0.81
C ARG A 19 -2.06 -5.87 2.04
N GLN A 20 -1.25 -6.14 3.06
CA GLN A 20 -1.71 -6.75 4.31
C GLN A 20 -2.63 -5.81 5.10
N GLY A 21 -2.26 -4.53 5.20
CA GLY A 21 -3.01 -3.51 5.91
C GLY A 21 -4.40 -3.24 5.34
N LEU A 22 -4.55 -3.38 4.03
CA LEU A 22 -5.83 -3.26 3.31
C LEU A 22 -6.52 -4.62 3.10
N GLY A 23 -5.88 -5.73 3.49
CA GLY A 23 -6.37 -7.10 3.28
C GLY A 23 -6.66 -7.43 1.80
N LEU A 24 -5.84 -6.95 0.87
CA LEU A 24 -6.06 -7.18 -0.56
C LEU A 24 -5.70 -8.62 -0.95
N SER A 25 -6.56 -9.26 -1.73
CA SER A 25 -6.24 -10.54 -2.38
C SER A 25 -5.08 -10.36 -3.38
N PRO A 26 -4.39 -11.44 -3.78
CA PRO A 26 -3.34 -11.35 -4.81
C PRO A 26 -3.83 -10.61 -6.06
N ARG A 27 -5.01 -11.00 -6.57
CA ARG A 27 -5.58 -10.40 -7.78
C ARG A 27 -6.00 -8.95 -7.59
N GLN A 28 -6.57 -8.60 -6.44
CA GLN A 28 -6.88 -7.22 -6.12
C GLN A 28 -5.61 -6.37 -6.04
N SER A 29 -4.54 -6.91 -5.47
CA SER A 29 -3.27 -6.19 -5.36
C SER A 29 -2.65 -5.88 -6.73
N GLU A 30 -2.74 -6.81 -7.69
CA GLU A 30 -2.30 -6.58 -9.07
C GLU A 30 -3.10 -5.44 -9.71
N ILE A 31 -4.43 -5.48 -9.62
CA ILE A 31 -5.31 -4.44 -10.17
C ILE A 31 -5.00 -3.08 -9.56
N VAL A 32 -4.80 -3.02 -8.23
CA VAL A 32 -4.47 -1.77 -7.55
C VAL A 32 -3.10 -1.23 -7.97
N ARG A 33 -2.09 -2.09 -8.23
CA ARG A 33 -0.79 -1.62 -8.76
C ARG A 33 -0.97 -0.87 -10.07
N HIS A 34 -1.67 -1.48 -11.03
CA HIS A 34 -1.93 -0.83 -12.32
C HIS A 34 -2.82 0.42 -12.17
N LEU A 35 -3.77 0.40 -11.23
CA LEU A 35 -4.60 1.54 -10.91
C LEU A 35 -3.77 2.77 -10.51
N LEU A 36 -2.77 2.57 -9.64
CA LEU A 36 -1.85 3.60 -9.15
C LEU A 36 -0.88 4.10 -10.22
N LEU A 37 -0.60 3.29 -11.24
CA LEU A 37 0.14 3.72 -12.44
C LEU A 37 -0.69 4.61 -13.38
N GLY A 38 -1.97 4.86 -13.06
CA GLY A 38 -2.87 5.67 -13.88
C GLY A 38 -3.47 4.91 -15.06
N GLU A 39 -3.35 3.58 -15.10
CA GLU A 39 -3.85 2.78 -16.22
C GLU A 39 -5.38 2.69 -16.24
N SER A 40 -5.97 2.83 -17.41
CA SER A 40 -7.41 2.62 -17.65
C SER A 40 -7.82 1.15 -17.48
N ASP A 41 -9.11 0.88 -17.23
CA ASP A 41 -9.63 -0.50 -17.13
C ASP A 41 -9.24 -1.38 -18.33
N LYS A 42 -9.13 -0.77 -19.53
CA LYS A 42 -8.72 -1.45 -20.77
C LYS A 42 -7.25 -1.85 -20.73
N GLN A 43 -6.38 -0.99 -20.22
CA GLN A 43 -4.95 -1.28 -20.05
C GLN A 43 -4.76 -2.36 -18.98
N ILE A 44 -5.41 -2.21 -17.81
CA ILE A 44 -5.38 -3.21 -16.74
C ILE A 44 -5.84 -4.58 -17.25
N ALA A 45 -6.95 -4.61 -17.99
CA ALA A 45 -7.48 -5.85 -18.58
C ALA A 45 -6.47 -6.51 -19.52
N LYS A 46 -5.79 -5.72 -20.35
CA LYS A 46 -4.77 -6.19 -21.29
C LYS A 46 -3.55 -6.74 -20.56
N GLU A 47 -2.99 -5.99 -19.61
CA GLU A 47 -1.78 -6.39 -18.87
C GLU A 47 -2.02 -7.63 -18.02
N LEU A 48 -3.19 -7.72 -17.38
CA LEU A 48 -3.56 -8.84 -16.53
C LEU A 48 -4.23 -10.00 -17.28
N GLN A 49 -4.35 -9.91 -18.61
CA GLN A 49 -4.97 -10.91 -19.49
C GLN A 49 -6.37 -11.36 -19.02
N ILE A 50 -7.21 -10.39 -18.65
CA ILE A 50 -8.62 -10.60 -18.26
C ILE A 50 -9.55 -9.65 -19.01
N SER A 51 -10.86 -9.86 -18.87
CA SER A 51 -11.84 -8.98 -19.49
C SER A 51 -12.00 -7.65 -18.73
N ILE A 52 -12.37 -6.58 -19.44
CA ILE A 52 -12.72 -5.28 -18.82
C ILE A 52 -13.84 -5.43 -17.76
N PRO A 53 -14.93 -6.19 -18.01
CA PRO A 53 -15.92 -6.49 -16.98
C PRO A 53 -15.34 -7.17 -15.73
N THR A 54 -14.34 -8.05 -15.89
CA THR A 54 -13.66 -8.68 -14.76
C THR A 54 -12.90 -7.63 -13.93
N VAL A 55 -12.18 -6.70 -14.57
CA VAL A 55 -11.51 -5.59 -13.88
C VAL A 55 -12.53 -4.77 -13.09
N ARG A 56 -13.62 -4.35 -13.74
CA ARG A 56 -14.71 -3.59 -13.09
C ARG A 56 -15.35 -4.33 -11.93
N THR A 57 -15.51 -5.65 -12.04
CA THR A 57 -16.02 -6.50 -10.96
C THR A 57 -15.08 -6.47 -9.75
N HIS A 58 -13.76 -6.58 -9.98
CA HIS A 58 -12.79 -6.47 -8.90
C HIS A 58 -12.78 -5.07 -8.27
N LEU A 59 -12.86 -4.00 -9.07
CA LEU A 59 -12.96 -2.63 -8.58
C LEU A 59 -14.24 -2.41 -7.76
N GLY A 60 -15.39 -2.87 -8.26
CA GLY A 60 -16.66 -2.78 -7.53
C GLY A 60 -16.62 -3.51 -6.17
N ARG A 61 -15.97 -4.67 -6.11
CA ARG A 61 -15.74 -5.36 -4.83
C ARG A 61 -14.80 -4.60 -3.90
N LEU A 62 -13.81 -3.88 -4.43
CA LEU A 62 -12.93 -3.03 -3.63
C LEU A 62 -13.68 -1.81 -3.10
N PHE A 63 -14.49 -1.17 -3.94
CA PHE A 63 -15.35 -0.04 -3.55
C PHE A 63 -16.31 -0.44 -2.43
N GLN A 64 -17.03 -1.55 -2.58
CA GLN A 64 -17.90 -2.08 -1.53
C GLN A 64 -17.14 -2.44 -0.24
N LYS A 65 -15.94 -3.02 -0.37
CA LYS A 65 -15.14 -3.43 0.79
C LYS A 65 -14.68 -2.24 1.64
N PHE A 66 -14.39 -1.11 1.01
CA PHE A 66 -13.84 0.07 1.67
C PHE A 66 -14.86 1.21 1.82
N ASP A 67 -16.12 0.97 1.46
CA ASP A 67 -17.20 1.96 1.44
C ASP A 67 -16.83 3.22 0.62
N LEU A 68 -16.36 2.99 -0.60
CA LEU A 68 -15.91 4.03 -1.52
C LEU A 68 -16.84 4.13 -2.73
N SER A 69 -16.95 5.32 -3.28
CA SER A 69 -17.82 5.65 -4.40
C SER A 69 -17.12 5.49 -5.76
N ASP A 70 -15.82 5.75 -5.82
CA ASP A 70 -15.11 5.79 -7.09
C ASP A 70 -13.62 5.42 -7.03
N ARG A 71 -13.02 5.43 -8.22
CA ARG A 71 -11.62 5.12 -8.46
C ARG A 71 -10.67 6.11 -7.77
N VAL A 72 -10.98 7.40 -7.78
CA VAL A 72 -10.16 8.45 -7.15
C VAL A 72 -10.17 8.26 -5.64
N GLU A 73 -11.33 7.98 -5.04
CA GLU A 73 -11.43 7.66 -3.63
C GLU A 73 -10.61 6.42 -3.26
N LEU A 74 -10.63 5.36 -4.09
CA LEU A 74 -9.77 4.19 -3.89
C LEU A 74 -8.29 4.55 -3.93
N ILE A 75 -7.87 5.36 -4.90
CA ILE A 75 -6.48 5.84 -5.01
C ILE A 75 -6.09 6.62 -3.74
N LEU A 76 -6.91 7.58 -3.32
CA LEU A 76 -6.66 8.39 -2.12
C LEU A 76 -6.61 7.54 -0.85
N HIS A 77 -7.51 6.56 -0.71
CA HIS A 77 -7.53 5.63 0.41
C HIS A 77 -6.20 4.86 0.51
N ILE A 78 -5.67 4.39 -0.62
CA ILE A 78 -4.38 3.69 -0.65
C ILE A 78 -3.21 4.64 -0.31
N PHE A 79 -3.22 5.86 -0.84
CA PHE A 79 -2.19 6.85 -0.52
C PHE A 79 -2.18 7.21 0.98
N ASN A 80 -3.35 7.38 1.59
CA ASN A 80 -3.45 7.59 3.03
C ASN A 80 -2.84 6.41 3.79
N ARG A 81 -3.13 5.17 3.36
CA ARG A 81 -2.57 3.98 3.98
C ARG A 81 -1.04 3.90 3.90
N VAL A 82 -0.46 4.28 2.76
CA VAL A 82 0.99 4.36 2.58
C VAL A 82 1.59 5.35 3.58
N ARG A 83 1.02 6.56 3.66
CA ARG A 83 1.50 7.60 4.58
C ARG A 83 1.41 7.20 6.06
N GLU A 84 0.31 6.56 6.45
CA GLU A 84 0.15 6.03 7.81
C GLU A 84 1.19 4.94 8.13
N ASN A 85 1.59 4.17 7.11
CA ASN A 85 2.61 3.15 7.27
C ASN A 85 4.00 3.77 7.48
N ASP A 86 4.35 4.79 6.70
CA ASP A 86 5.62 5.52 6.84
C ASP A 86 5.74 6.24 8.19
N ALA A 87 4.63 6.78 8.71
CA ALA A 87 4.58 7.42 10.02
C ALA A 87 4.85 6.43 11.17
N ARG A 88 4.39 5.18 11.05
CA ARG A 88 4.66 4.12 12.04
C ARG A 88 6.10 3.63 11.98
N VAL A 89 6.69 3.55 10.78
CA VAL A 89 8.10 3.16 10.60
C VAL A 89 9.04 4.24 11.16
N SER A 90 8.66 5.52 11.06
CA SER A 90 9.43 6.65 11.58
C SER A 90 9.30 6.85 13.11
N GLY A 91 8.30 6.23 13.75
CA GLY A 91 8.09 6.28 15.21
C GLY A 91 8.87 5.23 16.01
N ALA A 92 9.59 4.32 15.35
CA ALA A 92 10.42 3.30 15.98
C ALA A 92 11.91 3.68 15.93
N GLY A 93 12.25 4.82 16.54
CA GLY A 93 13.63 5.25 16.64
C GLY A 93 13.76 6.64 17.25
N HIS A 94 13.63 6.71 18.58
CA HIS A 94 14.46 7.51 19.50
C HIS A 94 13.69 7.77 20.81
N SER A 95 13.68 6.82 21.75
CA SER A 95 13.61 7.14 23.19
C SER A 95 14.01 5.95 24.05
N THR A 96 15.31 5.69 24.10
CA THR A 96 15.95 5.14 25.30
C THR A 96 17.28 5.87 25.45
N PHE A 97 17.21 7.16 25.78
CA PHE A 97 18.32 7.80 26.48
C PHE A 97 18.21 7.32 27.92
N HIS A 98 18.87 6.21 28.25
CA HIS A 98 19.26 5.95 29.62
C HIS A 98 20.35 6.97 29.92
N SER A 99 19.95 8.13 30.45
CA SER A 99 20.89 9.03 31.11
C SER A 99 21.43 8.29 32.32
N GLU A 100 22.68 7.86 32.23
CA GLU A 100 23.55 7.72 33.38
C GLU A 100 23.49 9.01 34.20
N THR A 101 22.87 8.95 35.38
CA THR A 101 23.35 9.72 36.51
C THR A 101 24.08 8.75 37.41
N GLY A 102 25.40 8.70 37.22
CA GLY A 102 26.27 8.29 38.31
C GLY A 102 26.02 9.21 39.49
N ASN A 103 25.80 8.61 40.65
CA ASN A 103 26.07 9.27 41.90
C ASN A 103 26.99 8.32 42.68
N GLY A 104 28.27 8.70 42.73
CA GLY A 104 29.18 8.24 43.77
C GLY A 104 28.81 8.85 45.11
N GLU A 105 29.60 8.47 46.12
CA GLU A 105 29.54 8.90 47.53
C GLU A 105 28.30 8.41 48.31
N GLU A 106 28.39 7.86 49.52
CA GLU A 106 29.43 7.91 50.54
C GLU A 106 29.08 6.97 51.71
N ALA A 107 30.11 6.61 52.50
CA ALA A 107 30.12 5.95 53.82
C ALA A 107 30.07 4.40 53.90
#